data_AF-A0A944Q339-F1
#
_entry.id   AF-A0A944Q339-F1
#
_cell.length_a   1.000
_cell.length_b   1.000
_cell.length_c   1.000
_cell.angle_alpha   90.00
_cell.angle_beta   90.00
_cell.angle_gamma   90.00
#
_symmetry.space_group_name_H-M   'P 1'
#
loop_
_entity.id
_entity.type
_entity.pdbx_description
1 polymer ?
#
loop_
_entity_poly.entity_id
_entity_poly.type
_entity_poly.pdbx_seq_one_letter_code
_entity_poly.pdbx_strand_id
1 'polypeptide(L)' 'VRGRVVGTWTRTERTRGVQVTVRPFVPLDAGGTRALEAAADRVATFLRSPVSFTVA' A
#
# COMPACT_ATOMS: atom_id res chain seq x y z
N VAL A 1 3.25 9.90 -6.88
CA VAL A 1 2.22 10.95 -7.07
C VAL A 1 2.67 11.87 -8.20
N ARG A 2 1.85 12.07 -9.25
CA ARG A 2 2.24 12.87 -10.44
C ARG A 2 3.61 12.44 -11.06
N GLY A 3 3.84 11.12 -11.16
CA GLY A 3 5.12 10.56 -11.64
C GLY A 3 6.28 10.55 -10.63
N ARG A 4 6.13 11.17 -9.46
CA ARG A 4 7.17 11.17 -8.41
C ARG A 4 7.08 9.94 -7.51
N VAL A 5 8.22 9.28 -7.27
CA VAL A 5 8.41 8.29 -6.20
C VAL A 5 8.50 9.04 -4.87
N VAL A 6 7.60 8.73 -3.93
CA VAL A 6 7.45 9.44 -2.64
C VAL A 6 7.70 8.53 -1.43
N GLY A 7 8.20 7.33 -1.67
CA GLY A 7 8.47 6.32 -0.66
C GLY A 7 8.86 5.01 -1.29
N THR A 8 9.20 4.06 -0.45
CA THR A 8 9.41 2.66 -0.84
C THR A 8 8.35 1.77 -0.20
N TRP A 9 8.26 0.54 -0.68
CA TRP A 9 7.41 -0.45 -0.07
C TRP A 9 8.03 -1.84 -0.20
N THR A 10 7.65 -2.71 0.72
CA THR A 10 7.91 -4.15 0.63
C THR A 10 6.60 -4.90 0.69
N ARG A 11 6.58 -6.12 0.14
CA ARG A 11 5.43 -7.02 0.16
C ARG A 11 5.84 -8.38 0.65
N THR A 12 4.99 -8.98 1.47
CA THR A 12 5.11 -10.35 1.95
C THR A 12 3.83 -11.10 1.68
N GLU A 13 3.93 -12.22 0.98
CA GLU A 13 2.81 -13.15 0.82
C GLU A 13 2.67 -14.00 2.09
N ARG A 14 1.44 -14.15 2.56
CA ARG A 14 1.05 -14.92 3.74
C ARG A 14 -0.08 -15.86 3.36
N THR A 15 -0.31 -16.88 4.18
CA THR A 15 -1.41 -17.85 3.99
C THR A 15 -2.79 -17.18 3.89
N ARG A 16 -2.98 -16.04 4.58
CA ARG A 16 -4.26 -15.31 4.63
C ARG A 16 -4.35 -14.11 3.69
N GLY A 17 -3.31 -13.85 2.89
CA GLY A 17 -3.29 -12.70 1.99
C GLY A 17 -1.91 -12.07 1.87
N VAL A 18 -1.89 -10.81 1.47
CA VAL A 18 -0.67 -10.06 1.20
C VAL A 18 -0.53 -8.91 2.19
N GLN A 19 0.62 -8.83 2.86
CA GLN A 19 0.97 -7.69 3.70
C GLN A 19 1.93 -6.77 2.94
N VAL A 20 1.61 -5.48 2.90
CA VAL A 20 2.47 -4.44 2.35
C VAL A 20 2.97 -3.52 3.46
N THR A 21 4.27 -3.25 3.49
CA THR A 21 4.85 -2.24 4.39
C THR A 21 5.28 -1.05 3.56
N VAL A 22 4.67 0.11 3.79
CA VAL A 22 4.97 1.35 3.09
C VAL A 22 5.88 2.21 3.95
N ARG A 23 6.94 2.75 3.36
CA ARG A 23 7.90 3.67 3.98
C ARG A 23 7.94 4.97 3.20
N PRO A 24 7.09 5.95 3.56
CA PRO A 24 7.07 7.25 2.93
C PRO A 24 8.39 8.01 3.17
N PHE A 25 8.86 8.80 2.20
CA PHE A 25 9.99 9.70 2.39
C PHE A 25 9.62 10.94 3.21
N VAL A 26 8.33 11.26 3.26
CA VAL A 26 7.73 12.34 4.05
C VAL A 26 6.43 11.81 4.65
N PRO A 27 5.99 12.32 5.82
CA PRO A 27 4.71 11.92 6.40
C PRO A 27 3.56 12.02 5.41
N LEU A 28 2.67 11.02 5.42
CA LEU A 28 1.48 11.02 4.60
C LEU A 28 0.43 11.95 5.21
N ASP A 29 -0.17 12.78 4.38
CA ASP A 29 -1.41 13.47 4.74
C ASP A 29 -2.61 12.53 4.58
N ALA A 30 -3.79 13.00 4.98
CA ALA A 30 -5.03 12.22 4.87
C ALA A 30 -5.34 11.79 3.42
N GLY A 31 -4.93 12.59 2.43
CA GLY A 31 -5.11 12.27 1.01
C GLY A 31 -4.22 11.10 0.57
N GLY A 32 -2.96 11.09 1.02
CA GLY A 32 -2.01 10.03 0.80
C GLY A 32 -2.46 8.70 1.41
N THR A 33 -2.97 8.73 2.65
CA THR A 33 -3.52 7.53 3.30
C THR A 33 -4.71 6.96 2.54
N ARG A 34 -5.68 7.79 2.14
CA ARG A 34 -6.83 7.35 1.33
C ARG A 34 -6.41 6.80 -0.04
N ALA A 35 -5.36 7.37 -0.64
CA ALA A 35 -4.82 6.86 -1.89
C ALA A 35 -4.18 5.47 -1.73
N LEU A 36 -3.56 5.19 -0.58
CA LEU A 36 -3.06 3.85 -0.25
C LEU A 36 -4.20 2.85 -0.04
N GLU A 37 -5.27 3.23 0.66
CA GLU A 37 -6.48 2.39 0.83
C GLU A 37 -7.05 2.00 -0.53
N ALA A 38 -7.31 2.98 -1.40
CA ALA A 38 -7.83 2.71 -2.73
C ALA A 38 -6.86 1.88 -3.60
N ALA A 39 -5.55 1.99 -3.37
CA ALA A 39 -4.56 1.16 -4.05
C ALA A 39 -4.58 -0.28 -3.53
N ALA A 40 -4.70 -0.48 -2.22
CA ALA A 40 -4.82 -1.79 -1.61
C ALA A 40 -6.04 -2.55 -2.16
N ASP A 41 -7.19 -1.89 -2.27
CA ASP A 41 -8.42 -2.48 -2.82
C ASP A 41 -8.26 -2.95 -4.27
N ARG A 42 -7.61 -2.13 -5.11
CA ARG A 42 -7.33 -2.49 -6.51
C ARG A 42 -6.41 -3.69 -6.60
N VAL A 43 -5.36 -3.73 -5.79
CA VAL A 43 -4.41 -4.86 -5.76
C VAL A 43 -5.08 -6.11 -5.20
N ALA A 44 -5.92 -6.00 -4.18
CA ALA A 44 -6.67 -7.12 -3.63
C ALA A 44 -7.59 -7.76 -4.67
N THR A 45 -8.31 -6.92 -5.42
CA THR A 45 -9.16 -7.36 -6.54
C THR A 45 -8.33 -8.08 -7.61
N PHE A 46 -7.20 -7.48 -8.02
CA PHE A 46 -6.32 -8.07 -9.03
C PHE A 46 -5.76 -9.43 -8.60
N LEU A 47 -5.33 -9.55 -7.34
CA LEU A 47 -4.76 -10.78 -6.78
C LEU A 47 -5.82 -11.81 -6.37
N ARG A 48 -7.11 -11.43 -6.33
CA ARG A 48 -8.20 -12.22 -5.73
C ARG A 48 -7.84 -12.71 -4.32
N SER A 49 -7.20 -11.85 -3.55
CA SER A 49 -6.67 -12.17 -2.22
C SER A 49 -6.65 -10.91 -1.35
N PRO A 50 -6.91 -11.01 -0.04
CA PRO A 50 -6.87 -9.85 0.84
C PRO A 50 -5.51 -9.17 0.81
N VAL A 51 -5.50 -7.84 0.75
CA VAL A 51 -4.29 -7.02 0.86
C VAL A 51 -4.48 -6.05 2.01
N SER A 52 -3.54 -6.05 2.94
CA SER A 52 -3.45 -5.06 4.02
C SER A 52 -2.13 -4.31 3.94
N PHE A 53 -2.11 -3.08 4.43
CA PHE A 53 -0.90 -2.28 4.48
C PHE A 53 -0.66 -1.69 5.87
N THR A 54 0.61 -1.46 6.17
CA THR A 54 1.06 -0.69 7.33
C THR A 54 2.01 0.41 6.85
N VAL A 55 1.91 1.59 7.45
CA VAL A 55 2.84 2.70 7.23
C VAL A 55 3.87 2.68 8.36
N ALA A 56 5.15 2.59 8.00
CA ALA A 56 6.28 2.51 8.93
C ALA A 56 7.19 3.75 8.82
#